data_AF-A0A1E3PCC0-F1
#
_entry.id   AF-A0A1E3PCC0-F1
#
_cell.length_a   1.000
_cell.length_b   1.000
_cell.length_c   1.000
_cell.angle_alpha   90.00
_cell.angle_beta   90.00
_cell.angle_gamma   90.00
#
_symmetry.space_group_name_H-M   'P 1'
#
loop_
_entity.id
_entity.type
_entity.pdbx_description
1 polymer ?
#
loop_
_entity_poly.entity_id
_entity_poly.type
_entity_poly.pdbx_seq_one_letter_code
_entity_poly.pdbx_strand_id
1 'polypeptide(L)'
;MCSQGQFAKLFRTSKFVSLYKPDVKVTKPSKFGLPTRQVIYTTPQSKGRNDFGLKRPVPAKNTSSYITVDEYDTVDHMTMFNSGSSYHRRLQRFQELEVAVSSKGMESSDFERDSFKKWLLEKHNISFNSFLGDSFLFKSNKAREYLLEVNPSRQDISGAKKVIGTAGLSYNLKGALHNTRDGVSLHKTFKGRILEQASDSTVAGIGGFVAHSKISSSVKARNRAQNSVGVAQPEDFVVSSATLSNYGKVNLEIASPDLEDDINRTREATSKMFNANRSGNRNIGNSFMNRSAGGYSRRKFNFKNQ
;
A
#
# COMPACT_ATOMS: atom_id res chain seq x y z
N MET A 1 -33.84 -35.93 29.33
CA MET A 1 -33.64 -34.48 29.48
C MET A 1 -32.32 -34.10 28.84
N CYS A 2 -32.35 -33.36 27.72
CA CYS A 2 -31.13 -32.88 27.07
C CYS A 2 -30.43 -31.93 28.06
N SER A 3 -29.22 -32.26 28.51
CA SER A 3 -28.54 -31.41 29.50
C SER A 3 -28.39 -30.00 28.93
N GLN A 4 -28.85 -28.98 29.64
CA GLN A 4 -28.86 -27.59 29.16
C GLN A 4 -27.47 -27.11 28.66
N GLY A 5 -26.38 -27.76 29.11
CA GLY A 5 -25.02 -27.50 28.63
C GLY A 5 -24.75 -27.84 27.15
N GLN A 6 -25.48 -28.78 26.54
CA GLN A 6 -25.25 -29.18 25.14
C GLN A 6 -25.70 -28.10 24.16
N PHE A 7 -26.88 -27.50 24.37
CA PHE A 7 -27.36 -26.41 23.52
C PHE A 7 -26.47 -25.16 23.65
N ALA A 8 -26.10 -24.78 24.88
CA ALA A 8 -25.23 -23.63 25.11
C ALA A 8 -23.87 -23.77 24.39
N LYS A 9 -23.31 -24.99 24.36
CA LYS A 9 -22.07 -25.28 23.62
C LYS A 9 -22.25 -25.08 22.11
N LEU A 10 -23.31 -25.64 21.53
CA LEU A 10 -23.62 -25.48 20.10
C LEU A 10 -23.88 -24.01 19.73
N PHE A 11 -24.65 -23.29 20.55
CA PHE A 11 -24.95 -21.89 20.34
C PHE A 11 -23.69 -21.02 20.38
N ARG A 12 -22.80 -21.25 21.35
CA ARG A 12 -21.51 -20.56 21.47
C ARG A 12 -20.62 -20.74 20.22
N THR A 13 -20.70 -21.89 19.57
CA THR A 13 -19.95 -22.18 18.33
C THR A 13 -20.71 -21.84 17.04
N SER A 14 -21.93 -21.32 17.15
CA SER A 14 -22.76 -21.02 15.97
C SER A 14 -22.21 -19.82 15.19
N LYS A 15 -22.42 -19.83 13.86
CA LYS A 15 -22.03 -18.72 12.98
C LYS A 15 -22.72 -17.41 13.37
N PHE A 16 -23.95 -17.48 13.88
CA PHE A 16 -24.70 -16.31 14.33
C PHE A 16 -24.01 -15.59 15.50
N VAL A 17 -23.52 -16.34 16.49
CA VAL A 17 -22.82 -15.78 17.66
C VAL A 17 -21.43 -15.27 17.29
N SER A 18 -20.80 -15.83 16.24
CA SER A 18 -19.48 -15.38 15.76
C SER A 18 -19.48 -14.00 15.09
N LEU A 19 -20.66 -13.41 14.82
CA LEU A 19 -20.78 -12.12 14.16
C LEU A 19 -20.29 -10.99 15.07
N TYR A 20 -19.41 -10.14 14.54
CA TYR A 20 -18.89 -8.99 15.26
C TYR A 20 -20.01 -7.98 15.56
N LYS A 21 -20.12 -7.57 16.83
CA LYS A 21 -21.05 -6.52 17.27
C LYS A 21 -20.27 -5.21 17.45
N PRO A 22 -20.61 -4.13 16.74
CA PRO A 22 -19.95 -2.84 16.94
C PRO A 22 -20.34 -2.26 18.31
N ASP A 23 -19.37 -1.69 19.03
CA ASP A 23 -19.59 -1.10 20.37
C ASP A 23 -20.50 0.13 20.35
N VAL A 24 -20.61 0.81 19.20
CA VAL A 24 -21.40 2.03 19.03
C VAL A 24 -22.43 1.80 17.92
N LYS A 25 -23.67 2.22 18.15
CA LYS A 25 -24.70 2.30 17.09
C LYS A 25 -24.20 3.28 16.03
N VAL A 26 -23.70 2.75 14.92
CA VAL A 26 -23.15 3.53 13.82
C VAL A 26 -24.31 4.17 13.05
N THR A 27 -24.59 5.45 13.32
CA THR A 27 -25.58 6.25 12.60
C THR A 27 -25.02 6.89 11.33
N LYS A 28 -23.69 7.06 11.26
CA LYS A 28 -22.99 7.65 10.12
C LYS A 28 -21.90 6.70 9.60
N PRO A 29 -21.70 6.61 8.27
CA PRO A 29 -20.60 5.84 7.72
C PRO A 29 -19.26 6.33 8.29
N SER A 30 -18.30 5.41 8.43
CA SER A 30 -17.01 5.75 9.01
C SER A 30 -16.32 6.84 8.18
N LYS A 31 -15.83 7.90 8.84
CA LYS A 31 -15.11 9.00 8.18
C LYS A 31 -13.88 8.49 7.40
N PHE A 32 -13.30 7.39 7.85
CA PHE A 32 -12.09 6.79 7.28
C PHE A 32 -12.37 5.71 6.23
N GLY A 33 -13.65 5.41 5.93
CA GLY A 33 -14.05 4.48 4.88
C GLY A 33 -13.86 2.99 5.20
N LEU A 34 -13.51 2.66 6.45
CA LEU A 34 -13.40 1.29 6.94
C LEU A 34 -14.77 0.65 7.18
N PRO A 35 -14.91 -0.67 6.96
CA PRO A 35 -16.14 -1.39 7.29
C PRO A 35 -16.34 -1.41 8.80
N THR A 36 -17.54 -1.00 9.24
CA THR A 36 -17.93 -1.03 10.66
C THR A 36 -18.69 -2.30 11.03
N ARG A 37 -19.30 -2.95 10.04
CA ARG A 37 -20.13 -4.15 10.18
C ARG A 37 -19.58 -5.26 9.32
N GLN A 38 -19.77 -6.48 9.79
CA GLN A 38 -19.41 -7.67 9.03
C GLN A 38 -20.34 -7.81 7.83
N VAL A 39 -19.75 -8.06 6.66
CA VAL A 39 -20.50 -8.39 5.45
C VAL A 39 -20.85 -9.87 5.50
N ILE A 40 -22.14 -10.18 5.36
CA ILE A 40 -22.69 -11.52 5.30
C ILE A 40 -23.02 -11.83 3.84
N TYR A 41 -22.54 -12.97 3.37
CA TYR A 41 -22.83 -13.52 2.05
C TYR A 41 -23.84 -14.66 2.17
N THR A 42 -24.74 -14.76 1.20
CA THR A 42 -25.63 -15.92 1.02
C THR A 42 -25.48 -16.52 -0.37
N THR A 43 -25.69 -17.83 -0.49
CA THR A 43 -25.62 -18.53 -1.78
C THR A 43 -26.77 -18.12 -2.69
N PRO A 44 -26.63 -18.22 -4.03
CA PRO A 44 -27.70 -17.85 -4.96
C PRO A 44 -29.03 -18.57 -4.70
N GLN A 45 -28.99 -19.84 -4.32
CA GLN A 45 -30.18 -20.63 -3.99
C GLN A 45 -30.90 -20.10 -2.74
N SER A 46 -30.16 -19.79 -1.68
CA SER A 46 -30.73 -19.21 -0.45
C SER A 46 -31.20 -17.78 -0.69
N LYS A 47 -30.48 -17.02 -1.53
CA LYS A 47 -30.89 -15.69 -1.98
C LYS A 47 -32.23 -15.70 -2.69
N GLY A 48 -32.53 -16.72 -3.50
CA GLY A 48 -33.84 -16.90 -4.14
C GLY A 48 -35.00 -17.01 -3.14
N ARG A 49 -34.73 -17.45 -1.91
CA ARG A 49 -35.68 -17.50 -0.78
C ARG A 49 -35.55 -16.30 0.17
N ASN A 50 -34.67 -15.36 -0.16
CA ASN A 50 -34.22 -14.26 0.69
C ASN A 50 -33.71 -14.67 2.08
N ASP A 51 -33.14 -15.87 2.17
CA ASP A 51 -32.59 -16.40 3.40
C ASP A 51 -31.09 -16.05 3.51
N PHE A 52 -30.74 -15.46 4.64
CA PHE A 52 -29.39 -15.05 5.00
C PHE A 52 -28.92 -15.70 6.31
N GLY A 53 -29.66 -16.68 6.85
CA GLY A 53 -29.40 -17.25 8.16
C GLY A 53 -29.64 -16.25 9.30
N LEU A 54 -30.57 -15.32 9.09
CA LEU A 54 -30.99 -14.31 10.07
C LEU A 54 -32.30 -14.74 10.73
N LYS A 55 -32.77 -13.97 11.73
CA LYS A 55 -34.03 -14.25 12.43
C LYS A 55 -35.23 -14.35 11.49
N ARG A 56 -35.23 -13.57 10.40
CA ARG A 56 -36.30 -13.51 9.38
C ARG A 56 -35.69 -13.37 7.99
N PRO A 57 -36.39 -13.79 6.93
CA PRO A 57 -35.95 -13.55 5.55
C PRO A 57 -35.97 -12.05 5.24
N VAL A 58 -35.03 -11.63 4.40
CA VAL A 58 -34.87 -10.24 3.98
C VAL A 58 -35.91 -9.90 2.90
N PRO A 59 -36.35 -8.64 2.71
CA PRO A 59 -37.26 -8.29 1.64
C PRO A 59 -36.71 -8.62 0.23
N ALA A 60 -37.58 -9.13 -0.65
CA ALA A 60 -37.23 -9.53 -2.01
C ALA A 60 -36.68 -8.39 -2.89
N LYS A 61 -36.99 -7.13 -2.55
CA LYS A 61 -36.46 -5.94 -3.23
C LYS A 61 -34.93 -5.82 -3.13
N ASN A 62 -34.31 -6.45 -2.14
CA ASN A 62 -32.85 -6.46 -2.03
C ASN A 62 -32.25 -7.36 -3.12
N THR A 63 -31.54 -6.78 -4.07
CA THR A 63 -30.88 -7.52 -5.16
C THR A 63 -29.50 -8.07 -4.78
N SER A 64 -28.88 -7.57 -3.71
CA SER A 64 -27.52 -7.95 -3.33
C SER A 64 -27.47 -9.28 -2.56
N SER A 65 -26.52 -10.16 -2.92
CA SER A 65 -26.15 -11.35 -2.14
C SER A 65 -25.28 -11.03 -0.92
N TYR A 66 -24.85 -9.79 -0.78
CA TYR A 66 -24.05 -9.29 0.34
C TYR A 66 -24.86 -8.27 1.15
N ILE A 67 -25.00 -8.51 2.45
CA ILE A 67 -25.67 -7.59 3.38
C ILE A 67 -24.79 -7.29 4.59
N THR A 68 -25.06 -6.19 5.27
CA THR A 68 -24.59 -5.93 6.63
C THR A 68 -25.79 -5.78 7.54
N VAL A 69 -25.74 -6.34 8.73
CA VAL A 69 -26.86 -6.29 9.69
C VAL A 69 -26.54 -5.31 10.79
N ASP A 70 -27.46 -4.39 11.01
CA ASP A 70 -27.35 -3.34 12.02
C ASP A 70 -27.96 -3.83 13.33
N GLU A 71 -29.15 -4.40 13.25
CA GLU A 71 -29.91 -4.95 14.37
C GLU A 71 -30.74 -6.13 13.89
N TYR A 72 -30.70 -7.25 14.62
CA TYR A 72 -31.37 -8.49 14.21
C TYR A 72 -32.89 -8.43 14.35
N ASP A 73 -33.39 -7.68 15.33
CA ASP A 73 -34.81 -7.51 15.62
C ASP A 73 -35.03 -6.15 16.25
N THR A 74 -35.77 -5.28 15.56
CA THR A 74 -36.20 -4.00 16.10
C THR A 74 -37.53 -4.12 16.84
N VAL A 75 -37.96 -3.04 17.49
CA VAL A 75 -39.31 -2.94 18.09
C VAL A 75 -40.40 -3.18 17.04
N ASP A 76 -40.13 -2.82 15.79
CA ASP A 76 -41.04 -3.05 14.64
C ASP A 76 -41.03 -4.50 14.14
N HIS A 77 -40.34 -5.41 14.84
CA HIS A 77 -40.18 -6.82 14.47
C HIS A 77 -39.52 -7.05 13.11
N MET A 78 -38.68 -6.11 12.66
CA MET A 78 -37.93 -6.19 11.42
C MET A 78 -36.42 -6.32 11.69
N THR A 79 -35.71 -6.90 10.73
CA THR A 79 -34.24 -6.89 10.74
C THR A 79 -33.74 -5.65 10.01
N MET A 80 -32.95 -4.83 10.69
CA MET A 80 -32.30 -3.67 10.08
C MET A 80 -31.04 -4.13 9.36
N PHE A 81 -31.00 -3.96 8.05
CA PHE A 81 -29.88 -4.34 7.22
C PHE A 81 -29.58 -3.29 6.15
N ASN A 82 -28.36 -3.31 5.65
CA ASN A 82 -27.91 -2.51 4.52
C ASN A 82 -27.26 -3.40 3.46
N SER A 83 -27.12 -2.88 2.24
CA SER A 83 -26.35 -3.57 1.19
C SER A 83 -24.87 -3.58 1.55
N GLY A 84 -24.28 -4.77 1.63
CA GLY A 84 -22.86 -4.98 1.96
C GLY A 84 -21.94 -5.10 0.74
N SER A 85 -22.49 -5.04 -0.48
CA SER A 85 -21.74 -5.31 -1.72
C SER A 85 -20.63 -4.28 -1.99
N SER A 86 -20.81 -3.04 -1.54
CA SER A 86 -19.86 -1.95 -1.74
C SER A 86 -18.52 -2.23 -1.05
N TYR A 87 -18.53 -2.66 0.22
CA TYR A 87 -17.32 -2.98 0.97
C TYR A 87 -16.62 -4.22 0.42
N HIS A 88 -17.38 -5.28 0.12
CA HIS A 88 -16.81 -6.50 -0.47
C HIS A 88 -16.13 -6.23 -1.82
N ARG A 89 -16.82 -5.54 -2.74
CA ARG A 89 -16.24 -5.18 -4.05
C ARG A 89 -15.09 -4.18 -3.95
N ARG A 90 -15.10 -3.31 -2.93
CA ARG A 90 -13.96 -2.41 -2.66
C ARG A 90 -12.73 -3.22 -2.22
N LEU A 91 -12.89 -4.17 -1.31
CA LEU A 91 -11.81 -5.06 -0.89
C LEU A 91 -11.29 -5.90 -2.07
N GLN A 92 -12.19 -6.49 -2.84
CA GLN A 92 -11.83 -7.28 -4.02
C GLN A 92 -11.01 -6.43 -5.02
N ARG A 93 -11.50 -5.24 -5.37
CA ARG A 93 -10.77 -4.32 -6.27
C ARG A 93 -9.43 -3.90 -5.69
N PHE A 94 -9.30 -3.76 -4.38
CA PHE A 94 -8.02 -3.47 -3.73
C PHE A 94 -7.03 -4.64 -3.86
N GLN A 95 -7.51 -5.88 -3.67
CA GLN A 95 -6.69 -7.08 -3.83
C GLN A 95 -6.25 -7.27 -5.29
N GLU A 96 -7.13 -6.93 -6.25
CA GLU A 96 -6.81 -6.90 -7.68
C GLU A 96 -5.74 -5.87 -8.04
N LEU A 97 -5.54 -4.83 -7.20
CA LEU A 97 -4.42 -3.88 -7.37
C LEU A 97 -3.06 -4.56 -7.16
N GLU A 98 -3.04 -5.63 -6.37
CA GLU A 98 -1.85 -6.39 -5.97
C GLU A 98 -0.78 -5.56 -5.23
N VAL A 99 -1.13 -4.35 -4.80
CA VAL A 99 -0.22 -3.43 -4.10
C VAL A 99 -0.03 -3.86 -2.65
N ALA A 100 1.23 -3.89 -2.22
CA ALA A 100 1.61 -4.09 -0.82
C ALA A 100 1.27 -2.83 0.01
N VAL A 101 0.53 -3.02 1.10
CA VAL A 101 0.16 -1.92 2.02
C VAL A 101 1.27 -1.69 3.02
N SER A 102 1.81 -0.48 3.06
CA SER A 102 2.74 -0.04 4.11
C SER A 102 1.98 0.71 5.21
N SER A 103 2.20 0.36 6.47
CA SER A 103 1.69 1.18 7.59
C SER A 103 2.72 2.26 7.92
N LYS A 104 2.26 3.50 8.12
CA LYS A 104 3.11 4.63 8.50
C LYS A 104 3.61 4.42 9.93
N GLY A 105 4.72 3.68 10.07
CA GLY A 105 5.31 3.25 11.34
C GLY A 105 6.16 1.98 11.25
N MET A 106 6.07 1.18 10.17
CA MET A 106 6.98 0.04 9.99
C MET A 106 8.36 0.47 9.50
N GLU A 107 8.44 1.45 8.60
CA GLU A 107 9.72 1.94 8.04
C GLU A 107 10.53 2.81 9.02
N SER A 108 9.92 3.35 10.08
CA SER A 108 10.63 4.14 11.10
C SER A 108 11.32 3.29 12.16
N SER A 109 11.08 1.98 12.21
CA SER A 109 11.57 1.12 13.29
C SER A 109 13.10 1.01 13.33
N ASP A 110 13.78 1.00 12.19
CA ASP A 110 15.25 0.91 12.16
C ASP A 110 15.93 2.25 12.51
N PHE A 111 15.36 3.37 12.08
CA PHE A 111 15.86 4.70 12.48
C PHE A 111 15.61 5.01 13.97
N GLU A 112 14.46 4.58 14.49
CA GLU A 112 14.14 4.70 15.91
C GLU A 112 15.04 3.82 16.79
N ARG A 113 15.49 2.65 16.28
CA ARG A 113 16.44 1.77 16.99
C ARG A 113 17.79 2.42 17.22
N ASP A 114 18.36 3.05 16.21
CA ASP A 114 19.68 3.68 16.35
C ASP A 114 19.63 4.93 17.24
N SER A 115 18.53 5.68 17.15
CA SER A 115 18.26 6.80 18.05
C SER A 115 18.06 6.32 19.50
N PHE A 116 17.36 5.20 19.71
CA PHE A 116 17.16 4.58 21.02
C PHE A 116 18.48 4.05 21.62
N LYS A 117 19.34 3.43 20.80
CA LYS A 117 20.67 2.96 21.25
C LYS A 117 21.51 4.12 21.80
N LYS A 118 21.52 5.26 21.09
CA LYS A 118 22.22 6.47 21.53
C LYS A 118 21.63 6.99 22.83
N TRP A 119 20.31 7.10 22.91
CA TRP A 119 19.60 7.55 24.11
C TRP A 119 19.89 6.67 25.34
N LEU A 120 19.88 5.34 25.19
CA LEU A 120 20.21 4.41 26.27
C LEU A 120 21.62 4.62 26.83
N LEU A 121 22.57 4.88 25.93
CA LEU A 121 23.97 5.10 26.28
C LEU A 121 24.17 6.46 26.95
N GLU A 122 23.51 7.51 26.47
CA GLU A 122 23.63 8.87 27.01
C GLU A 122 22.92 9.05 28.36
N LYS A 123 21.69 8.53 28.53
CA LYS A 123 20.87 8.76 29.74
C LYS A 123 21.12 7.74 30.85
N HIS A 124 21.35 6.49 30.49
CA HIS A 124 21.47 5.40 31.46
C HIS A 124 22.86 4.76 31.51
N ASN A 125 23.76 5.12 30.58
CA ASN A 125 25.09 4.53 30.46
C ASN A 125 25.07 3.00 30.32
N ILE A 126 24.02 2.48 29.66
CA ILE A 126 23.82 1.04 29.43
C ILE A 126 24.16 0.73 27.98
N SER A 127 24.99 -0.28 27.76
CA SER A 127 25.27 -0.79 26.42
C SER A 127 24.05 -1.54 25.86
N PHE A 128 23.81 -1.46 24.56
CA PHE A 128 22.67 -2.16 23.96
C PHE A 128 22.74 -3.69 24.13
N ASN A 129 23.96 -4.26 24.15
CA ASN A 129 24.15 -5.71 24.30
C ASN A 129 23.81 -6.18 25.72
N SER A 130 24.16 -5.40 26.75
CA SER A 130 23.75 -5.71 28.13
C SER A 130 22.24 -5.56 28.30
N PHE A 131 21.65 -4.53 27.68
CA PHE A 131 20.19 -4.30 27.70
C PHE A 131 19.39 -5.45 27.08
N LEU A 132 19.89 -6.10 26.02
CA LEU A 132 19.20 -7.24 25.41
C LEU A 132 19.10 -8.45 26.34
N GLY A 133 20.10 -8.65 27.21
CA GLY A 133 20.15 -9.73 28.19
C GLY A 133 19.21 -9.55 29.39
N ASP A 134 18.67 -8.35 29.60
CA ASP A 134 17.81 -8.04 30.74
C ASP A 134 16.38 -8.61 30.63
N SER A 135 15.63 -8.52 31.73
CA SER A 135 14.23 -8.95 31.80
C SER A 135 13.32 -8.18 30.84
N PHE A 136 12.24 -8.83 30.37
CA PHE A 136 11.27 -8.22 29.45
C PHE A 136 10.63 -6.94 30.01
N LEU A 137 10.29 -6.94 31.31
CA LEU A 137 9.70 -5.78 32.01
C LEU A 137 10.65 -4.58 32.02
N PHE A 138 11.95 -4.81 32.27
CA PHE A 138 12.96 -3.75 32.22
C PHE A 138 13.06 -3.16 30.80
N LYS A 139 13.11 -4.04 29.79
CA LYS A 139 13.14 -3.63 28.38
C LYS A 139 11.90 -2.83 27.98
N SER A 140 10.70 -3.27 28.37
CA SER A 140 9.47 -2.57 28.02
C SER A 140 9.37 -1.20 28.68
N ASN A 141 9.80 -1.08 29.95
CA ASN A 141 9.75 0.18 30.68
C ASN A 141 10.69 1.21 30.08
N LYS A 142 11.93 0.84 29.75
CA LYS A 142 12.91 1.74 29.12
C LYS A 142 12.53 2.14 27.70
N ALA A 143 11.97 1.21 26.91
CA ALA A 143 11.41 1.55 25.62
C ALA A 143 10.24 2.54 25.75
N ARG A 144 9.38 2.38 26.77
CA ARG A 144 8.25 3.29 27.02
C ARG A 144 8.73 4.68 27.44
N GLU A 145 9.73 4.75 28.32
CA GLU A 145 10.34 6.00 28.76
C GLU A 145 10.90 6.81 27.57
N TYR A 146 11.70 6.15 26.72
CA TYR A 146 12.20 6.74 25.49
C TYR A 146 11.09 7.23 24.55
N LEU A 147 10.06 6.41 24.33
CA LEU A 147 8.95 6.76 23.44
C LEU A 147 8.14 7.97 23.94
N LEU A 148 7.99 8.11 25.26
CA LEU A 148 7.35 9.26 25.88
C LEU A 148 8.18 10.54 25.73
N GLU A 149 9.52 10.43 25.81
CA GLU A 149 10.42 11.57 25.66
C GLU A 149 10.53 12.04 24.20
N VAL A 150 10.64 11.12 23.25
CA VAL A 150 10.79 11.45 21.82
C VAL A 150 9.49 11.92 21.17
N ASN A 151 8.33 11.42 21.63
CA ASN A 151 7.04 11.85 21.12
C ASN A 151 6.05 12.10 22.27
N PRO A 152 6.14 13.26 22.95
CA PRO A 152 5.23 13.60 24.05
C PRO A 152 3.76 13.69 23.60
N SER A 153 3.51 14.00 22.32
CA SER A 153 2.18 14.01 21.70
C SER A 153 1.61 12.61 21.41
N ARG A 154 2.39 11.55 21.63
CA ARG A 154 1.99 10.14 21.47
C ARG A 154 1.35 9.58 22.74
N GLN A 155 0.88 10.45 23.64
CA GLN A 155 -0.12 10.07 24.63
C GLN A 155 -1.22 9.35 23.85
N ASP A 156 -1.34 8.03 24.09
CA ASP A 156 -2.39 7.22 23.51
C ASP A 156 -3.68 8.01 23.68
N ILE A 157 -4.31 8.42 22.58
CA ILE A 157 -5.66 8.98 22.64
C ILE A 157 -6.50 7.83 23.17
N SER A 158 -6.63 7.77 24.50
CA SER A 158 -7.22 6.68 25.25
C SER A 158 -8.68 6.60 24.83
N GLY A 159 -8.97 5.69 23.89
CA GLY A 159 -10.30 5.50 23.32
C GLY A 159 -10.35 5.34 21.80
N ALA A 160 -9.33 5.77 21.04
CA ALA A 160 -9.32 5.56 19.58
C ALA A 160 -8.77 4.16 19.25
N LYS A 161 -9.62 3.27 18.74
CA LYS A 161 -9.18 1.94 18.25
C LYS A 161 -8.17 2.12 17.12
N LYS A 162 -6.90 1.89 17.42
CA LYS A 162 -5.80 1.94 16.46
C LYS A 162 -5.85 0.71 15.54
N VAL A 163 -5.72 0.95 14.24
CA VAL A 163 -5.64 -0.14 13.26
C VAL A 163 -4.23 -0.73 13.29
N ILE A 164 -4.14 -2.06 13.38
CA ILE A 164 -2.87 -2.78 13.41
C ILE A 164 -2.53 -3.29 12.01
N GLY A 165 -1.28 -3.13 11.60
CA GLY A 165 -0.75 -3.64 10.32
C GLY A 165 -1.46 -3.02 9.10
N THR A 166 -1.95 -3.88 8.20
CA THR A 166 -2.58 -3.49 6.93
C THR A 166 -4.11 -3.38 7.00
N ALA A 167 -4.69 -3.44 8.20
CA ALA A 167 -6.14 -3.53 8.41
C ALA A 167 -6.82 -4.74 7.76
N GLY A 168 -6.04 -5.75 7.32
CA GLY A 168 -6.54 -6.89 6.56
C GLY A 168 -6.98 -6.57 5.13
N LEU A 169 -6.55 -5.42 4.57
CA LEU A 169 -6.86 -5.05 3.18
C LEU A 169 -6.02 -5.83 2.16
N SER A 170 -4.74 -6.01 2.46
CA SER A 170 -3.79 -6.78 1.66
C SER A 170 -2.76 -7.43 2.55
N TYR A 171 -2.30 -8.61 2.14
CA TYR A 171 -1.20 -9.34 2.76
C TYR A 171 -0.04 -9.51 1.77
N ASN A 172 -0.05 -8.78 0.65
CA ASN A 172 1.01 -8.83 -0.34
C ASN A 172 2.28 -8.21 0.22
N LEU A 173 3.41 -8.86 -0.08
CA LEU A 173 4.73 -8.37 0.26
C LEU A 173 5.26 -7.47 -0.87
N LYS A 174 6.09 -6.49 -0.50
CA LYS A 174 6.77 -5.64 -1.48
C LYS A 174 7.79 -6.46 -2.29
N GLY A 175 8.02 -6.06 -3.55
CA GLY A 175 9.04 -6.67 -4.41
C GLY A 175 8.58 -7.88 -5.21
N ALA A 176 7.27 -8.19 -5.20
CA ALA A 176 6.71 -9.15 -6.13
C ALA A 176 6.80 -8.63 -7.58
N LEU A 177 7.12 -9.53 -8.51
CA LEU A 177 7.13 -9.27 -9.95
C LEU A 177 5.98 -10.02 -10.60
N HIS A 178 5.34 -9.40 -11.59
CA HIS A 178 4.25 -10.00 -12.34
C HIS A 178 4.75 -10.45 -13.71
N ASN A 179 4.54 -11.72 -14.04
CA ASN A 179 4.84 -12.22 -15.38
C ASN A 179 3.61 -12.02 -16.27
N THR A 180 3.76 -11.24 -17.34
CA THR A 180 2.74 -11.04 -18.37
C THR A 180 3.23 -11.62 -19.68
N ARG A 181 2.33 -11.73 -20.68
CA ARG A 181 2.72 -12.19 -22.02
C ARG A 181 3.81 -11.30 -22.64
N ASP A 182 3.81 -10.01 -22.30
CA ASP A 182 4.73 -9.01 -22.84
C ASP A 182 6.03 -8.89 -22.01
N GLY A 183 6.17 -9.71 -20.96
CA GLY A 183 7.36 -9.77 -20.11
C GLY A 183 7.05 -9.56 -18.63
N VAL A 184 8.13 -9.40 -17.86
CA VAL A 184 8.04 -9.18 -16.42
C VAL A 184 7.77 -7.71 -16.14
N SER A 185 6.63 -7.40 -15.51
CA SER A 185 6.29 -6.06 -15.07
C SER A 185 6.37 -5.93 -13.55
N LEU A 186 6.89 -4.80 -13.09
CA LEU A 186 6.86 -4.40 -11.68
C LEU A 186 5.50 -3.85 -11.26
N HIS A 187 4.77 -3.30 -12.23
CA HIS A 187 3.57 -2.53 -11.99
C HIS A 187 2.44 -2.98 -12.92
N LYS A 188 1.22 -2.81 -12.41
CA LYS A 188 -0.02 -3.10 -13.11
C LYS A 188 -0.77 -1.80 -13.34
N THR A 189 -1.32 -1.65 -14.54
CA THR A 189 -2.12 -0.49 -14.93
C THR A 189 -3.57 -0.71 -14.56
N PHE A 190 -4.23 0.36 -14.12
CA PHE A 190 -5.63 0.34 -13.69
C PHE A 190 -6.38 1.54 -14.24
N LYS A 191 -7.62 1.29 -14.64
CA LYS A 191 -8.54 2.35 -15.05
C LYS A 191 -9.02 3.12 -13.81
N GLY A 192 -8.88 4.43 -13.85
CA GLY A 192 -9.34 5.37 -12.84
C GLY A 192 -10.02 6.58 -13.46
N ARG A 193 -10.63 7.43 -12.64
CA ARG A 193 -11.22 8.69 -13.09
C ARG A 193 -10.65 9.84 -12.32
N ILE A 194 -10.23 10.90 -13.00
CA ILE A 194 -9.81 12.14 -12.35
C ILE A 194 -11.05 12.79 -11.73
N LEU A 195 -10.96 13.10 -10.44
CA LEU A 195 -12.01 13.79 -9.68
C LEU A 195 -11.71 15.27 -9.57
N GLU A 196 -10.45 15.59 -9.29
CA GLU A 196 -9.98 16.96 -9.10
C GLU A 196 -8.56 17.09 -9.63
N GLN A 197 -8.29 18.19 -10.33
CA GLN A 197 -6.99 18.48 -10.89
C GLN A 197 -6.54 19.86 -10.39
N ALA A 198 -5.71 19.87 -9.36
CA ALA A 198 -5.07 21.09 -8.84
C ALA A 198 -3.71 21.32 -9.50
N SER A 199 -3.11 22.49 -9.24
CA SER A 199 -1.78 22.85 -9.75
C SER A 199 -0.71 21.84 -9.35
N ASP A 200 -0.78 21.30 -8.14
CA ASP A 200 0.29 20.48 -7.55
C ASP A 200 -0.13 19.04 -7.28
N SER A 201 -1.43 18.77 -7.19
CA SER A 201 -1.96 17.43 -6.90
C SER A 201 -3.15 17.10 -7.79
N THR A 202 -3.14 15.88 -8.35
CA THR A 202 -4.32 15.31 -9.00
C THR A 202 -4.94 14.29 -8.07
N VAL A 203 -6.26 14.33 -7.92
CA VAL A 203 -7.06 13.37 -7.17
C VAL A 203 -7.81 12.51 -8.16
N ALA A 204 -7.66 11.19 -8.07
CA ALA A 204 -8.36 10.25 -8.92
C ALA A 204 -9.06 9.16 -8.10
N GLY A 205 -10.20 8.69 -8.58
CA GLY A 205 -10.89 7.52 -8.05
C GLY A 205 -10.41 6.26 -8.75
N ILE A 206 -9.81 5.33 -8.00
CA ILE A 206 -9.34 4.03 -8.50
C ILE A 206 -9.89 2.92 -7.58
N GLY A 207 -10.56 1.91 -8.15
CA GLY A 207 -10.99 0.73 -7.39
C GLY A 207 -11.98 1.01 -6.25
N GLY A 208 -12.61 2.19 -6.20
CA GLY A 208 -13.45 2.62 -5.07
C GLY A 208 -12.69 3.26 -3.92
N PHE A 209 -11.43 3.65 -4.15
CA PHE A 209 -10.59 4.47 -3.28
C PHE A 209 -10.24 5.79 -3.96
N VAL A 210 -9.89 6.79 -3.14
CA VAL A 210 -9.37 8.07 -3.60
C VAL A 210 -7.84 7.99 -3.53
N ALA A 211 -7.20 8.29 -4.66
CA ALA A 211 -5.77 8.26 -4.85
C ALA A 211 -5.25 9.66 -5.17
N HIS A 212 -4.03 9.94 -4.72
CA HIS A 212 -3.35 11.20 -4.95
C HIS A 212 -2.16 10.98 -5.87
N SER A 213 -1.97 11.90 -6.81
CA SER A 213 -0.87 11.86 -7.74
C SER A 213 -0.05 13.13 -7.69
N LYS A 214 1.27 12.97 -7.72
CA LYS A 214 2.23 14.04 -7.98
C LYS A 214 2.53 14.08 -9.48
N ILE A 215 1.52 14.37 -10.30
CA ILE A 215 1.72 14.44 -11.76
C ILE A 215 2.54 15.70 -12.08
N SER A 216 3.55 15.56 -12.95
CA SER A 216 4.29 16.68 -13.51
C SER A 216 3.39 17.58 -14.37
N SER A 217 3.72 18.86 -14.50
CA SER A 217 2.90 19.89 -15.16
C SER A 217 2.58 19.63 -16.64
N SER A 218 3.39 18.83 -17.35
CA SER A 218 3.26 18.57 -18.79
C SER A 218 2.05 17.73 -19.19
N VAL A 219 1.70 16.70 -18.41
CA VAL A 219 0.51 15.86 -18.64
C VAL A 219 -0.79 16.63 -18.34
N LYS A 220 -0.71 17.65 -17.46
CA LYS A 220 -1.87 18.45 -17.03
C LYS A 220 -2.51 19.26 -18.16
N ALA A 221 -1.72 19.71 -19.14
CA ALA A 221 -2.17 20.57 -20.22
C ALA A 221 -3.06 19.85 -21.25
N ARG A 222 -2.82 18.55 -21.51
CA ARG A 222 -3.66 17.76 -22.44
C ARG A 222 -5.04 17.46 -21.86
N ASN A 223 -5.13 17.14 -20.57
CA ASN A 223 -6.38 16.67 -19.97
C ASN A 223 -7.36 17.81 -19.63
N ARG A 224 -6.85 19.04 -19.43
CA ARG A 224 -7.69 20.22 -19.15
C ARG A 224 -8.58 20.60 -20.35
N ALA A 225 -8.16 20.29 -21.57
CA ALA A 225 -8.90 20.58 -22.80
C ALA A 225 -10.12 19.65 -23.00
N GLN A 226 -10.18 18.50 -22.34
CA GLN A 226 -11.25 17.51 -22.52
C GLN A 226 -12.30 17.47 -21.39
N ASN A 227 -12.03 18.09 -20.23
CA ASN A 227 -12.86 17.94 -19.02
C ASN A 227 -13.86 19.09 -18.77
N SER A 228 -14.14 19.95 -19.75
CA SER A 228 -14.97 21.14 -19.51
C SER A 228 -16.46 20.85 -19.31
N VAL A 229 -17.03 19.77 -19.85
CA VAL A 229 -18.46 19.44 -19.66
C VAL A 229 -18.70 17.93 -19.84
N GLY A 230 -18.52 17.11 -18.80
CA GLY A 230 -18.86 15.69 -18.89
C GLY A 230 -18.38 14.82 -17.73
N VAL A 231 -18.98 13.63 -17.61
CA VAL A 231 -18.50 12.56 -16.74
C VAL A 231 -17.06 12.21 -17.16
N ALA A 232 -16.08 12.50 -16.30
CA ALA A 232 -14.67 12.28 -16.57
C ALA A 232 -14.40 10.88 -17.12
N GLN A 233 -13.72 10.79 -18.27
CA GLN A 233 -13.42 9.53 -18.93
C GLN A 233 -12.44 8.70 -18.08
N PRO A 234 -12.53 7.36 -18.14
CA PRO A 234 -11.59 6.51 -17.45
C PRO A 234 -10.21 6.57 -18.11
N GLU A 235 -9.20 6.98 -17.35
CA GLU A 235 -7.79 7.02 -17.74
C GLU A 235 -7.01 5.88 -17.10
N ASP A 236 -5.87 5.51 -17.69
CA ASP A 236 -4.95 4.52 -17.12
C ASP A 236 -4.04 5.16 -16.09
N PHE A 237 -3.86 4.47 -14.97
CA PHE A 237 -2.97 4.85 -13.88
C PHE A 237 -2.14 3.66 -13.43
N VAL A 238 -0.93 3.94 -12.96
CA VAL A 238 -0.10 3.00 -12.23
C VAL A 238 -0.19 3.33 -10.74
N VAL A 239 -0.49 2.35 -9.90
CA VAL A 239 -0.48 2.53 -8.44
C VAL A 239 0.93 2.25 -7.94
N SER A 240 1.63 3.27 -7.45
CA SER A 240 3.01 3.17 -7.02
C SER A 240 3.13 2.72 -5.57
N SER A 241 2.26 3.21 -4.68
CA SER A 241 2.26 2.78 -3.28
C SER A 241 0.88 2.88 -2.63
N ALA A 242 0.65 2.03 -1.62
CA ALA A 242 -0.51 2.11 -0.75
C ALA A 242 -0.03 2.28 0.70
N THR A 243 -0.48 3.34 1.35
CA THR A 243 -0.17 3.60 2.76
C THR A 243 -1.42 3.60 3.62
N LEU A 244 -1.32 3.03 4.82
CA LEU A 244 -2.38 3.04 5.80
C LEU A 244 -2.04 4.00 6.94
N SER A 245 -2.96 4.91 7.25
CA SER A 245 -2.90 5.74 8.45
C SER A 245 -3.28 4.95 9.71
N ASN A 246 -2.87 5.44 10.88
CA ASN A 246 -3.20 4.82 12.17
C ASN A 246 -4.72 4.64 12.42
N TYR A 247 -5.55 5.45 11.76
CA TYR A 247 -7.01 5.43 11.84
C TYR A 247 -7.67 4.63 10.72
N GLY A 248 -6.89 3.97 9.86
CA GLY A 248 -7.37 3.09 8.80
C GLY A 248 -7.76 3.77 7.49
N LYS A 249 -7.52 5.09 7.34
CA LYS A 249 -7.60 5.71 6.01
C LYS A 249 -6.48 5.15 5.13
N VAL A 250 -6.87 4.65 3.96
CA VAL A 250 -5.97 4.21 2.90
C VAL A 250 -5.63 5.44 2.03
N ASN A 251 -4.35 5.70 1.85
CA ASN A 251 -3.86 6.69 0.88
C ASN A 251 -3.12 5.93 -0.22
N LEU A 252 -3.60 6.08 -1.45
CA LEU A 252 -2.96 5.54 -2.64
C LEU A 252 -2.15 6.64 -3.31
N GLU A 253 -0.91 6.33 -3.66
CA GLU A 253 -0.09 7.15 -4.54
C GLU A 253 -0.13 6.54 -5.94
N ILE A 254 -0.38 7.39 -6.94
CA ILE A 254 -0.55 6.97 -8.33
C ILE A 254 0.33 7.82 -9.25
N ALA A 255 0.72 7.24 -10.37
CA ALA A 255 1.44 7.88 -11.46
C ALA A 255 0.71 7.65 -12.79
N SER A 256 0.90 8.56 -13.75
CA SER A 256 0.48 8.30 -15.13
C SER A 256 1.44 7.30 -15.78
N PRO A 257 0.94 6.33 -16.56
CA PRO A 257 1.77 5.28 -17.18
C PRO A 257 2.92 5.87 -18.03
N ASP A 258 2.65 6.92 -18.80
CA ASP A 258 3.64 7.61 -19.63
C ASP A 258 4.85 8.12 -18.84
N LEU A 259 4.64 8.52 -17.57
CA LEU A 259 5.70 9.06 -16.72
C LEU A 259 6.62 7.97 -16.18
N GLU A 260 6.08 6.76 -15.94
CA GLU A 260 6.86 5.65 -15.41
C GLU A 260 7.75 5.03 -16.49
N ASP A 261 7.27 4.97 -17.74
CA ASP A 261 8.10 4.59 -18.88
C ASP A 261 9.27 5.57 -19.06
N ASP A 262 9.05 6.87 -18.88
CA ASP A 262 10.11 7.88 -18.94
C ASP A 262 11.09 7.78 -17.75
N ILE A 263 10.61 7.49 -16.54
CA ILE A 263 11.47 7.23 -15.35
C ILE A 263 12.31 5.97 -15.56
N ASN A 264 11.74 4.91 -16.13
CA ASN A 264 12.47 3.68 -16.40
C ASN A 264 13.49 3.87 -17.53
N ARG A 265 13.14 4.58 -18.61
CA ARG A 265 14.08 4.96 -19.68
C ARG A 265 15.26 5.78 -19.15
N THR A 266 15.02 6.73 -18.24
CA THR A 266 16.11 7.52 -17.64
C THR A 266 16.98 6.70 -16.70
N ARG A 267 16.42 5.74 -15.94
CA ARG A 267 17.20 4.78 -15.12
C ARG A 267 18.03 3.82 -15.99
N GLU A 268 17.51 3.37 -17.12
CA GLU A 268 18.27 2.56 -18.08
C GLU A 268 19.38 3.36 -18.76
N ALA A 269 19.11 4.60 -19.17
CA ALA A 269 20.11 5.47 -19.78
C ALA A 269 21.27 5.75 -18.80
N THR A 270 20.97 6.07 -17.55
CA THR A 270 21.98 6.33 -16.52
C THR A 270 22.80 5.09 -16.15
N SER A 271 22.18 3.91 -16.05
CA SER A 271 22.91 2.64 -15.82
C SER A 271 23.78 2.24 -17.01
N LYS A 272 23.33 2.47 -18.25
CA LYS A 272 24.15 2.30 -19.46
C LYS A 272 25.36 3.24 -19.47
N MET A 273 25.18 4.52 -19.10
CA MET A 273 26.29 5.48 -19.00
C MET A 273 27.30 5.10 -17.90
N PHE A 274 26.81 4.61 -16.75
CA PHE A 274 27.69 4.18 -15.66
C PHE A 274 28.52 2.93 -16.03
N ASN A 275 27.92 1.98 -16.77
CA ASN A 275 28.63 0.80 -17.27
C ASN A 275 29.62 1.12 -18.40
N ALA A 276 29.29 2.07 -19.29
CA ALA A 276 30.20 2.53 -20.34
C ALA A 276 31.46 3.21 -19.77
N ASN A 277 31.34 3.96 -18.67
CA ASN A 277 32.49 4.57 -18.01
C ASN A 277 33.38 3.57 -17.25
N ARG A 278 32.90 2.36 -16.94
CA ARG A 278 33.73 1.28 -16.35
C ARG A 278 34.54 0.51 -17.40
N SER A 279 34.09 0.45 -18.66
CA SER A 279 34.83 -0.23 -19.73
C SER A 279 35.88 0.66 -20.40
N GLY A 280 35.72 1.99 -20.34
CA GLY A 280 36.66 2.95 -20.93
C GLY A 280 38.01 3.12 -20.21
N ASN A 281 38.16 2.66 -18.96
CA ASN A 281 39.35 2.93 -18.14
C ASN A 281 40.37 1.76 -18.05
N ARG A 282 40.37 0.84 -19.02
CA ARG A 282 41.33 -0.29 -19.06
C ARG A 282 42.47 -0.15 -20.08
N ASN A 283 42.57 0.95 -20.82
CA ASN A 283 43.55 1.08 -21.92
C ASN A 283 44.56 2.24 -21.80
N ILE A 284 44.82 2.79 -20.59
CA ILE A 284 45.84 3.85 -20.40
C ILE A 284 47.21 3.29 -19.95
N GLY A 285 47.38 1.97 -19.84
CA GLY A 285 48.63 1.37 -19.40
C GLY A 285 49.18 0.35 -20.40
N ASN A 286 49.62 0.78 -21.58
CA ASN A 286 50.57 0.04 -22.43
C ASN A 286 51.08 0.94 -23.56
N SER A 287 51.83 1.98 -23.20
CA SER A 287 52.52 2.85 -24.16
C SER A 287 53.92 3.23 -23.71
N PHE A 288 54.66 2.35 -23.04
CA PHE A 288 56.09 2.57 -22.78
C PHE A 288 56.83 1.24 -22.65
N MET A 289 57.26 0.67 -23.77
CA MET A 289 58.52 -0.08 -23.92
C MET A 289 58.59 -0.65 -25.34
N ASN A 290 59.32 0.04 -26.22
CA ASN A 290 60.13 -0.58 -27.27
C ASN A 290 61.03 0.49 -27.90
N ARG A 291 62.18 0.72 -27.24
CA ARG A 291 63.38 1.30 -27.85
C ARG A 291 64.51 0.30 -27.68
N SER A 292 64.90 -0.38 -28.74
CA SER A 292 66.32 -0.56 -29.12
C SER A 292 66.44 -1.39 -30.39
N ALA A 293 67.58 -1.23 -31.08
CA ALA A 293 68.00 -1.78 -32.37
C ALA A 293 67.51 -0.93 -33.55
N GLY A 294 68.34 -0.13 -34.22
CA GLY A 294 69.74 -0.37 -34.58
C GLY A 294 69.76 -0.62 -36.09
N GLY A 295 70.16 0.38 -36.88
CA GLY A 295 70.15 0.26 -38.33
C GLY A 295 70.56 1.55 -39.04
N TYR A 296 71.87 1.78 -39.12
CA TYR A 296 72.47 2.67 -40.11
C TYR A 296 72.09 2.22 -41.52
N SER A 297 71.73 3.14 -42.43
CA SER A 297 72.39 3.28 -43.75
C SER A 297 71.61 4.18 -44.74
N ARG A 298 72.36 5.14 -45.30
CA ARG A 298 72.31 5.75 -46.65
C ARG A 298 71.17 6.69 -47.08
N ARG A 299 71.57 7.97 -47.06
CA ARG A 299 71.33 9.02 -48.07
C ARG A 299 70.96 8.49 -49.46
N LYS A 300 69.92 9.07 -50.05
CA LYS A 300 69.99 9.70 -51.39
C LYS A 300 69.04 10.91 -51.43
N PHE A 301 69.64 12.09 -51.51
CA PHE A 301 69.00 13.29 -52.03
C PHE A 301 68.75 13.09 -53.53
N ASN A 302 67.54 13.38 -54.00
CA ASN A 302 67.29 13.67 -55.41
C ASN A 302 66.59 15.03 -55.48
N PHE A 303 67.40 16.06 -55.71
CA PHE A 303 66.97 17.30 -56.31
C PHE A 303 66.92 17.08 -57.83
N LYS A 304 65.79 17.38 -58.47
CA LYS A 304 65.78 17.87 -59.84
C LYS A 304 64.71 18.95 -59.96
N ASN A 305 65.20 20.14 -60.28
CA ASN A 305 64.47 21.31 -60.74
C ASN A 305 63.93 21.06 -62.15
N GLN A 306 62.71 21.50 -62.42
CA GLN A 306 62.30 22.51 -63.40
C GLN A 306 60.79 22.48 -63.56
#